data_AF-A0A0C3S096-F1
#
_entry.id   AF-A0A0C3S096-F1
#
_cell.length_a   1.000
_cell.length_b   1.000
_cell.length_c   1.000
_cell.angle_alpha   90.00
_cell.angle_beta   90.00
_cell.angle_gamma   90.00
#
_symmetry.space_group_name_H-M   'P 1'
#
loop_
_entity.id
_entity.type
_entity.pdbx_description
1 polymer ?
#
loop_
_entity_poly.entity_id
_entity_poly.type
_entity_poly.pdbx_seq_one_letter_code
_entity_poly.pdbx_strand_id
1 'polypeptide(L)'
;MSSSSSSHPSSHPSSPSPGTRRVRDLADDLEYFAENGKRPKNSPCTNSLHEGGRWVGRTLGTFFDVHETVVHGAYLVAHKEGEPFTEEVEGLTPEQRNTIIANFRSLLAAIPSLEDDLKSVSDDSDAVFNLIRFVDAAISTMRRDDLKTLRGLVVLWVPYLVPEGPKYFSKPLDFTDTTKSSRGFTHVAIGRLLCPMDLCKGSDHSRDRTRDLGETVARAARA
;
A
#
# COMPACT_ATOMS: atom_id res chain seq x y z
N MET A 1 19.43 36.27 -68.11
CA MET A 1 19.61 34.89 -67.62
C MET A 1 19.24 34.89 -66.16
N SER A 2 18.02 34.44 -65.86
CA SER A 2 17.48 34.35 -64.51
C SER A 2 17.81 32.97 -63.95
N SER A 3 18.39 32.92 -62.76
CA SER A 3 18.59 31.67 -62.02
C SER A 3 18.09 31.86 -60.60
N SER A 4 16.92 31.28 -60.36
CA SER A 4 16.16 31.29 -59.11
C SER A 4 16.88 30.48 -58.02
N SER A 5 17.01 31.03 -56.81
CA SER A 5 17.39 30.26 -55.62
C SER A 5 16.14 29.61 -55.02
N SER A 6 16.11 28.28 -54.99
CA SER A 6 15.10 27.50 -54.28
C SER A 6 15.46 27.42 -52.79
N SER A 7 14.64 28.03 -51.94
CA SER A 7 14.68 27.82 -50.49
C SER A 7 13.83 26.58 -50.15
N HIS A 8 14.48 25.51 -49.70
CA HIS A 8 13.80 24.41 -49.03
C HIS A 8 13.45 24.84 -47.59
N PRO A 9 12.21 24.67 -47.11
CA PRO A 9 11.90 24.84 -45.69
C PRO A 9 12.44 23.64 -44.91
N SER A 10 13.37 23.92 -43.99
CA SER A 10 13.89 22.97 -43.01
C SER A 10 12.81 22.66 -41.98
N SER A 11 12.11 21.53 -42.17
CA SER A 11 11.21 20.94 -41.18
C SER A 11 12.02 20.25 -40.08
N HIS A 12 12.46 21.02 -39.08
CA HIS A 12 12.88 20.44 -37.80
C HIS A 12 11.63 20.16 -36.95
N PRO A 13 11.41 18.93 -36.46
CA PRO A 13 10.36 18.69 -35.48
C PRO A 13 10.70 19.46 -34.21
N SER A 14 9.82 20.38 -33.82
CA SER A 14 9.92 21.15 -32.60
C SER A 14 9.95 20.21 -31.39
N SER A 15 11.03 20.29 -30.60
CA SER A 15 11.14 19.55 -29.35
C SER A 15 9.94 19.85 -28.45
N PRO A 16 9.29 18.83 -27.87
CA PRO A 16 8.12 19.02 -27.01
C PRO A 16 8.46 19.89 -25.80
N SER A 17 7.49 20.69 -25.37
CA SER A 17 7.63 21.54 -24.18
C SER A 17 7.84 20.67 -22.93
N PRO A 18 8.55 21.17 -21.89
CA PRO A 18 8.87 20.38 -20.69
C PRO A 18 7.67 19.69 -20.03
N GLY A 19 6.49 20.35 -20.02
CA GLY A 19 5.25 19.76 -19.48
C GLY A 19 4.76 18.56 -20.28
N THR A 20 4.75 18.65 -21.61
CA THR A 20 4.31 17.54 -22.47
C THR A 20 5.23 16.32 -22.42
N ARG A 21 6.52 16.52 -22.12
CA ARG A 21 7.46 15.41 -21.88
C ARG A 21 7.09 14.64 -20.61
N ARG A 22 6.86 15.33 -19.50
CA ARG A 22 6.50 14.70 -18.21
C ARG A 22 5.24 13.84 -18.31
N VAL A 23 4.22 14.33 -19.02
CA VAL A 23 2.94 13.60 -19.19
C VAL A 23 3.15 12.31 -19.97
N ARG A 24 3.90 12.36 -21.08
CA ARG A 24 4.24 11.15 -21.86
C ARG A 24 5.06 10.18 -21.02
N ASP A 25 6.08 10.66 -20.33
CA ASP A 25 6.92 9.82 -19.48
C ASP A 25 6.09 9.11 -18.39
N LEU A 26 5.12 9.82 -17.77
CA LEU A 26 4.21 9.23 -16.79
C LEU A 26 3.31 8.16 -17.42
N ALA A 27 2.70 8.43 -18.57
CA ALA A 27 1.82 7.47 -19.24
C ALA A 27 2.58 6.18 -19.61
N ASP A 28 3.76 6.31 -20.23
CA ASP A 28 4.63 5.19 -20.60
C ASP A 28 5.03 4.37 -19.36
N ASP A 29 5.32 5.04 -18.25
CA ASP A 29 5.66 4.41 -16.98
C ASP A 29 4.50 3.64 -16.33
N LEU A 30 3.28 4.18 -16.43
CA LEU A 30 2.06 3.56 -15.91
C LEU A 30 1.66 2.35 -16.75
N GLU A 31 1.80 2.44 -18.07
CA GLU A 31 1.59 1.31 -18.99
C GLU A 31 2.60 0.19 -18.71
N TYR A 32 3.90 0.53 -18.59
CA TYR A 32 4.92 -0.43 -18.20
C TYR A 32 4.59 -1.14 -16.89
N PHE A 33 4.12 -0.38 -15.89
CA PHE A 33 3.68 -0.97 -14.62
C PHE A 33 2.48 -1.90 -14.78
N ALA A 34 1.47 -1.49 -15.56
CA ALA A 34 0.26 -2.26 -15.79
C ALA A 34 0.57 -3.61 -16.45
N GLU A 35 1.47 -3.63 -17.43
CA GLU A 35 1.90 -4.83 -18.15
C GLU A 35 2.81 -5.74 -17.32
N ASN A 36 3.78 -5.16 -16.60
CA ASN A 36 4.87 -5.91 -15.98
C ASN A 36 4.68 -6.16 -14.49
N GLY A 37 3.75 -5.46 -13.84
CA GLY A 37 3.55 -5.45 -12.38
C GLY A 37 4.77 -4.92 -11.62
N LYS A 38 5.67 -4.20 -12.30
CA LYS A 38 6.96 -3.72 -11.77
C LYS A 38 7.04 -2.22 -11.94
N ARG A 39 7.56 -1.55 -10.92
CA ARG A 39 7.85 -0.12 -11.00
C ARG A 39 8.97 0.14 -12.02
N PRO A 40 8.82 1.13 -12.92
CA PRO A 40 9.92 1.64 -13.73
C PRO A 40 11.12 2.06 -12.87
N LYS A 41 12.33 1.77 -13.34
CA LYS A 41 13.56 2.18 -12.64
C LYS A 41 13.91 3.61 -13.02
N ASN A 42 14.34 4.40 -12.05
CA ASN A 42 14.82 5.77 -12.23
C ASN A 42 13.82 6.73 -12.89
N SER A 43 12.51 6.47 -12.78
CA SER A 43 11.47 7.39 -13.22
C SER A 43 11.17 8.42 -12.12
N PRO A 44 11.45 9.72 -12.33
CA PRO A 44 11.14 10.75 -11.34
C PRO A 44 9.63 10.86 -11.06
N CYS A 45 8.80 10.70 -12.09
CA CYS A 45 7.34 10.78 -11.99
C CYS A 45 6.80 9.70 -11.04
N THR A 46 7.15 8.44 -11.28
CA THR A 46 6.67 7.31 -10.46
C THR A 46 7.37 7.20 -9.11
N ASN A 47 8.57 7.78 -8.94
CA ASN A 47 9.24 7.84 -7.65
C ASN A 47 8.43 8.67 -6.63
N SER A 48 7.96 9.85 -7.03
CA SER A 48 7.14 10.72 -6.18
C SER A 48 5.85 10.02 -5.74
N LEU A 49 5.12 9.43 -6.70
CA LEU A 49 3.90 8.66 -6.47
C LEU A 49 4.13 7.49 -5.52
N HIS A 50 5.25 6.77 -5.71
CA HIS A 50 5.58 5.61 -4.90
C HIS A 50 5.91 6.00 -3.45
N GLU A 51 6.79 6.97 -3.22
CA GLU A 51 7.16 7.38 -1.86
C GLU A 51 5.97 8.01 -1.12
N GLY A 52 5.18 8.83 -1.80
CA GLY A 52 3.96 9.40 -1.24
C GLY A 52 2.92 8.32 -0.91
N GLY A 53 2.69 7.37 -1.81
CA GLY A 53 1.80 6.22 -1.57
C GLY A 53 2.27 5.36 -0.39
N ARG A 54 3.58 5.17 -0.20
CA ARG A 54 4.08 4.50 1.01
C ARG A 54 3.74 5.28 2.28
N TRP A 55 3.88 6.60 2.28
CA TRP A 55 3.51 7.42 3.43
C TRP A 55 2.02 7.29 3.76
N VAL A 56 1.16 7.36 2.75
CA VAL A 56 -0.29 7.14 2.86
C VAL A 56 -0.61 5.83 3.55
N GLY A 57 0.09 4.74 3.22
CA GLY A 57 -0.14 3.43 3.83
C GLY A 57 0.04 3.37 5.35
N ARG A 58 0.70 4.37 5.96
CA ARG A 58 0.85 4.50 7.41
C ARG A 58 -0.06 5.53 8.05
N THR A 59 -0.55 6.49 7.28
CA THR A 59 -1.23 7.68 7.80
C THR A 59 -2.72 7.66 7.51
N LEU A 60 -3.13 7.11 6.37
CA LEU A 60 -4.54 6.84 6.10
C LEU A 60 -4.92 5.46 6.64
N GLY A 61 -6.19 5.33 7.04
CA GLY A 61 -6.69 4.15 7.74
C GLY A 61 -6.36 2.82 7.04
N THR A 62 -6.34 1.73 7.81
CA THR A 62 -6.02 0.38 7.30
C THR A 62 -6.96 -0.10 6.19
N PHE A 63 -8.18 0.42 6.17
CA PHE A 63 -9.23 0.10 5.18
C PHE A 63 -9.41 1.21 4.14
N PHE A 64 -8.39 2.06 3.94
CA PHE A 64 -8.40 3.09 2.91
C PHE A 64 -8.51 2.45 1.51
N ASP A 65 -9.59 2.78 0.80
CA ASP A 65 -9.82 2.44 -0.60
C ASP A 65 -9.35 3.60 -1.50
N VAL A 66 -8.25 3.36 -2.22
CA VAL A 66 -7.65 4.36 -3.11
C VAL A 66 -8.56 4.67 -4.29
N HIS A 67 -9.23 3.65 -4.84
CA HIS A 67 -10.05 3.80 -6.02
C HIS A 67 -11.28 4.64 -5.72
N GLU A 68 -12.03 4.28 -4.66
CA GLU A 68 -13.18 5.06 -4.21
C GLU A 68 -12.76 6.49 -3.87
N THR A 69 -11.65 6.66 -3.16
CA THR A 69 -11.14 7.98 -2.77
C THR A 69 -10.80 8.85 -3.97
N VAL A 70 -10.14 8.30 -5.00
CA VAL A 70 -9.74 9.07 -6.18
C VAL A 70 -10.95 9.40 -7.05
N VAL A 71 -11.76 8.40 -7.41
CA VAL A 71 -12.88 8.57 -8.34
C VAL A 71 -13.96 9.45 -7.74
N HIS A 72 -14.47 9.10 -6.56
CA HIS A 72 -15.52 9.88 -5.91
C HIS A 72 -14.98 11.16 -5.29
N GLY A 73 -13.76 11.16 -4.74
CA GLY A 73 -13.19 12.35 -4.12
C GLY A 73 -12.91 13.48 -5.11
N ALA A 74 -12.37 13.16 -6.30
CA ALA A 74 -12.18 14.16 -7.35
C ALA A 74 -13.51 14.76 -7.80
N TYR A 75 -14.53 13.92 -7.99
CA TYR A 75 -15.88 14.35 -8.33
C TYR A 75 -16.51 15.23 -7.24
N LEU A 76 -16.49 14.78 -5.98
CA LEU A 76 -17.09 15.49 -4.84
C LEU A 76 -16.43 16.85 -4.58
N VAL A 77 -15.12 16.98 -4.81
CA VAL A 77 -14.41 18.26 -4.66
C VAL A 77 -14.73 19.23 -5.79
N ALA A 78 -14.96 18.73 -7.01
CA ALA A 78 -15.32 19.55 -8.16
C ALA A 78 -16.82 19.88 -8.24
N HIS A 79 -17.66 19.15 -7.50
CA HIS A 79 -19.11 19.27 -7.51
C HIS A 79 -19.57 20.67 -7.04
N LYS A 80 -20.51 21.26 -7.78
CA LYS A 80 -21.06 22.58 -7.47
C LYS A 80 -22.36 22.47 -6.71
N GLU A 81 -22.57 23.38 -5.77
CA GLU A 81 -23.81 23.46 -5.01
C GLU A 81 -25.03 23.63 -5.95
N GLY A 82 -26.01 22.74 -5.79
CA GLY A 82 -27.25 22.74 -6.59
C GLY A 82 -27.22 21.85 -7.84
N GLU A 83 -26.08 21.25 -8.19
CA GLU A 83 -26.04 20.19 -9.21
C GLU A 83 -26.50 18.85 -8.60
N PRO A 84 -27.22 17.99 -9.33
CA PRO A 84 -27.52 16.65 -8.86
C PRO A 84 -26.24 15.82 -8.77
N PHE A 85 -26.16 14.94 -7.77
CA PHE A 85 -25.10 13.95 -7.69
C PHE A 85 -25.28 12.87 -8.78
N THR A 86 -24.20 12.18 -9.14
CA THR A 86 -24.31 10.92 -9.89
C THR A 86 -25.00 9.85 -9.03
N GLU A 87 -25.62 8.86 -9.66
CA GLU A 87 -26.34 7.77 -8.96
C GLU A 87 -25.45 7.09 -7.89
N GLU A 88 -24.18 6.88 -8.21
CA GLU A 88 -23.17 6.26 -7.34
C GLU A 88 -22.92 7.08 -6.07
N VAL A 89 -22.85 8.41 -6.21
CA VAL A 89 -22.58 9.33 -5.09
C VAL A 89 -23.85 9.67 -4.33
N GLU A 90 -25.01 9.66 -5.00
CA GLU A 90 -26.31 9.88 -4.40
C GLU A 90 -26.63 8.83 -3.32
N GLY A 91 -26.21 7.57 -3.55
CA GLY A 91 -26.35 6.49 -2.58
C GLY A 91 -25.50 6.63 -1.30
N LEU A 92 -24.51 7.52 -1.28
CA LEU A 92 -23.64 7.75 -0.12
C LEU A 92 -24.28 8.72 0.89
N THR A 93 -24.12 8.45 2.18
CA THR A 93 -24.54 9.39 3.23
C THR A 93 -23.66 10.65 3.22
N PRO A 94 -24.14 11.79 3.77
CA PRO A 94 -23.32 13.00 3.90
C PRO A 94 -21.99 12.75 4.64
N GLU A 95 -22.00 11.91 5.68
CA GLU A 95 -20.81 11.55 6.45
C GLU A 95 -19.81 10.75 5.61
N GLN A 96 -20.28 9.83 4.77
CA GLN A 96 -19.44 9.08 3.84
C GLN A 96 -18.80 10.00 2.81
N ARG A 97 -19.58 10.91 2.21
CA ARG A 97 -19.05 11.91 1.27
C ARG A 97 -17.98 12.81 1.92
N ASN A 98 -18.25 13.30 3.14
CA ASN A 98 -17.27 14.08 3.89
C ASN A 98 -15.99 13.31 4.19
N THR A 99 -16.11 12.02 4.52
CA THR A 99 -14.96 11.13 4.76
C THR A 99 -14.14 10.94 3.48
N ILE A 100 -14.79 10.70 2.34
CA ILE A 100 -14.13 10.57 1.03
C ILE A 100 -13.41 11.87 0.66
N ILE A 101 -14.05 13.04 0.84
CA ILE A 101 -13.43 14.34 0.58
C ILE A 101 -12.19 14.56 1.47
N ALA A 102 -12.29 14.25 2.77
CA ALA A 102 -11.17 14.39 3.69
C ALA A 102 -10.01 13.48 3.30
N ASN A 103 -10.31 12.21 3.01
CA ASN A 103 -9.37 11.21 2.55
C ASN A 103 -8.68 11.63 1.23
N PHE A 104 -9.43 12.15 0.26
CA PHE A 104 -8.89 12.62 -1.00
C PHE A 104 -7.95 13.82 -0.81
N ARG A 105 -8.33 14.78 0.03
CA ARG A 105 -7.44 15.91 0.38
C ARG A 105 -6.16 15.45 1.07
N SER A 106 -6.26 14.49 1.99
CA SER A 106 -5.07 13.92 2.64
C SER A 106 -4.20 13.14 1.66
N LEU A 107 -4.79 12.46 0.68
CA LEU A 107 -4.07 11.78 -0.40
C LEU A 107 -3.28 12.80 -1.25
N LEU A 108 -3.92 13.91 -1.66
CA LEU A 108 -3.25 14.98 -2.41
C LEU A 108 -2.12 15.65 -1.59
N ALA A 109 -2.33 15.84 -0.29
CA ALA A 109 -1.30 16.40 0.59
C ALA A 109 -0.09 15.46 0.75
N ALA A 110 -0.33 14.14 0.76
CA ALA A 110 0.72 13.13 0.85
C ALA A 110 1.47 12.91 -0.47
N ILE A 111 0.78 13.12 -1.61
CA ILE A 111 1.31 12.90 -2.94
C ILE A 111 1.12 14.20 -3.75
N PRO A 112 2.01 15.20 -3.59
CA PRO A 112 1.81 16.52 -4.16
C PRO A 112 1.66 16.55 -5.68
N SER A 113 2.25 15.58 -6.39
CA SER A 113 2.13 15.49 -7.85
C SER A 113 0.81 14.90 -8.34
N LEU A 114 0.04 14.24 -7.47
CA LEU A 114 -1.10 13.42 -7.86
C LEU A 114 -2.21 14.23 -8.54
N GLU A 115 -2.45 15.47 -8.11
CA GLU A 115 -3.48 16.31 -8.72
C GLU A 115 -3.15 16.63 -10.19
N ASP A 116 -1.91 17.02 -10.46
CA ASP A 116 -1.44 17.31 -11.82
C ASP A 116 -1.34 16.03 -12.65
N ASP A 117 -0.93 14.92 -12.04
CA ASP A 117 -0.87 13.60 -12.67
C ASP A 117 -2.27 13.17 -13.12
N LEU A 118 -3.27 13.23 -12.23
CA LEU A 118 -4.68 12.93 -12.54
C LEU A 118 -5.22 13.82 -13.67
N LYS A 119 -4.96 15.14 -13.63
CA LYS A 119 -5.36 16.05 -14.71
C LYS A 119 -4.72 15.65 -16.03
N SER A 120 -3.44 15.27 -16.01
CA SER A 120 -2.70 14.93 -17.23
C SER A 120 -3.15 13.64 -17.92
N VAL A 121 -3.73 12.70 -17.17
CA VAL A 121 -4.26 11.44 -17.70
C VAL A 121 -5.80 11.39 -17.75
N SER A 122 -6.48 12.48 -17.39
CA SER A 122 -7.94 12.50 -17.20
C SER A 122 -8.76 12.13 -18.44
N ASP A 123 -8.20 12.34 -19.64
CA ASP A 123 -8.84 12.00 -20.92
C ASP A 123 -8.76 10.49 -21.25
N ASP A 124 -7.95 9.72 -20.51
CA ASP A 124 -7.75 8.28 -20.71
C ASP A 124 -8.10 7.51 -19.43
N SER A 125 -9.26 6.84 -19.46
CA SER A 125 -9.76 6.07 -18.32
C SER A 125 -8.83 4.93 -17.91
N ASP A 126 -8.13 4.30 -18.86
CA ASP A 126 -7.20 3.21 -18.56
C ASP A 126 -5.94 3.77 -17.88
N ALA A 127 -5.46 4.93 -18.32
CA ALA A 127 -4.36 5.63 -17.67
C ALA A 127 -4.70 6.09 -16.25
N VAL A 128 -5.90 6.63 -16.01
CA VAL A 128 -6.40 6.95 -14.66
C VAL A 128 -6.43 5.70 -13.79
N PHE A 129 -6.98 4.60 -14.30
CA PHE A 129 -7.04 3.33 -13.58
C PHE A 129 -5.64 2.79 -13.25
N ASN A 130 -4.70 2.87 -14.19
CA ASN A 130 -3.31 2.46 -13.98
C ASN A 130 -2.60 3.33 -12.93
N LEU A 131 -2.87 4.64 -12.91
CA LEU A 131 -2.38 5.55 -11.87
C LEU A 131 -2.89 5.16 -10.48
N ILE A 132 -4.20 4.89 -10.35
CA ILE A 132 -4.81 4.43 -9.09
C ILE A 132 -4.16 3.13 -8.63
N ARG A 133 -4.02 2.15 -9.53
CA ARG A 133 -3.37 0.86 -9.24
C ARG A 133 -1.92 1.02 -8.81
N PHE A 134 -1.20 1.95 -9.42
CA PHE A 134 0.18 2.24 -9.07
C PHE A 134 0.29 2.75 -7.62
N VAL A 135 -0.55 3.71 -7.24
CA VAL A 135 -0.60 4.26 -5.88
C VAL A 135 -1.02 3.19 -4.85
N ASP A 136 -2.04 2.39 -5.17
CA ASP A 136 -2.50 1.30 -4.31
C ASP A 136 -1.41 0.23 -4.09
N ALA A 137 -0.64 -0.10 -5.13
CA ALA A 137 0.48 -1.01 -5.01
C ALA A 137 1.58 -0.47 -4.07
N ALA A 138 1.84 0.84 -4.08
CA ALA A 138 2.79 1.48 -3.17
C ALA A 138 2.30 1.43 -1.70
N ILE A 139 1.02 1.74 -1.48
CA ILE A 139 0.35 1.64 -0.17
C ILE A 139 0.42 0.20 0.36
N SER A 140 0.04 -0.76 -0.48
CA SER A 140 0.07 -2.19 -0.16
C SER A 140 1.47 -2.71 0.15
N THR A 141 2.48 -2.21 -0.57
CA THR A 141 3.89 -2.52 -0.29
C THR A 141 4.29 -2.02 1.08
N MET A 142 3.87 -0.81 1.47
CA MET A 142 4.17 -0.29 2.79
C MET A 142 3.54 -1.13 3.90
N ARG A 143 2.25 -1.46 3.77
CA ARG A 143 1.55 -2.32 4.72
C ARG A 143 2.22 -3.68 4.86
N ARG A 144 2.72 -4.26 3.75
CA ARG A 144 3.46 -5.53 3.76
C ARG A 144 4.77 -5.44 4.53
N ASP A 145 5.53 -4.38 4.34
CA ASP A 145 6.79 -4.11 5.04
C ASP A 145 6.57 -3.89 6.54
N ASP A 146 5.52 -3.14 6.92
CA ASP A 146 5.14 -2.96 8.32
C ASP A 146 4.69 -4.29 8.95
N LEU A 147 3.87 -5.09 8.27
CA LEU A 147 3.49 -6.43 8.72
C LEU A 147 4.70 -7.35 8.86
N LYS A 148 5.66 -7.30 7.93
CA LYS A 148 6.88 -8.10 7.99
C LYS A 148 7.70 -7.76 9.24
N THR A 149 7.79 -6.48 9.58
CA THR A 149 8.49 -5.99 10.77
C THR A 149 7.73 -6.36 12.05
N LEU A 150 6.42 -6.12 12.07
CA LEU A 150 5.56 -6.37 13.22
C LEU A 150 5.48 -7.86 13.59
N ARG A 151 5.41 -8.76 12.61
CA ARG A 151 5.39 -10.22 12.85
C ARG A 151 6.58 -10.70 13.68
N GLY A 152 7.77 -10.19 13.40
CA GLY A 152 8.97 -10.55 14.16
C GLY A 152 8.90 -10.05 15.61
N LEU A 153 8.39 -8.82 15.80
CA LEU A 153 8.22 -8.22 17.11
C LEU A 153 7.15 -8.94 17.93
N VAL A 154 5.97 -9.22 17.36
CA VAL A 154 4.87 -9.89 18.08
C VAL A 154 5.30 -11.26 18.64
N VAL A 155 6.12 -12.01 17.91
CA VAL A 155 6.67 -13.28 18.39
C VAL A 155 7.51 -13.13 19.66
N LEU A 156 8.22 -12.00 19.82
CA LEU A 156 8.98 -11.70 21.03
C LEU A 156 8.09 -11.40 22.25
N TRP A 157 6.85 -10.97 22.02
CA TRP A 157 5.90 -10.66 23.10
C TRP A 157 5.17 -11.88 23.64
N VAL A 158 5.15 -12.99 22.88
CA VAL A 158 4.45 -14.24 23.27
C VAL A 158 4.79 -14.71 24.70
N PRO A 159 6.07 -14.75 25.15
CA PRO A 159 6.41 -15.13 26.53
C PRO A 159 5.75 -14.30 27.62
N TYR A 160 5.43 -13.04 27.33
CA TYR A 160 4.84 -12.11 28.29
C TYR A 160 3.31 -12.14 28.27
N LEU A 161 2.73 -12.52 27.13
CA LEU A 161 1.27 -12.64 26.96
C LEU A 161 0.71 -13.96 27.48
N VAL A 162 1.58 -14.95 27.69
CA VAL A 162 1.19 -16.23 28.27
C VAL A 162 1.27 -16.11 29.81
N PRO A 163 0.17 -16.28 30.56
CA PRO A 163 0.17 -16.26 32.04
C PRO A 163 1.20 -17.19 32.69
N GLU A 164 1.49 -18.32 32.05
CA GLU A 164 2.49 -19.30 32.51
C GLU A 164 3.84 -19.17 31.78
N GLY A 165 4.04 -18.07 31.04
CA GLY A 165 5.20 -17.80 30.20
C GLY A 165 6.56 -18.09 30.87
N PRO A 166 6.82 -17.65 32.10
CA PRO A 166 8.08 -17.95 32.81
C PRO A 166 8.38 -19.45 32.98
N LYS A 167 7.38 -20.35 32.96
CA LYS A 167 7.58 -21.81 33.00
C LYS A 167 8.07 -22.38 31.66
N TYR A 168 7.67 -21.76 30.56
CA TYR A 168 7.98 -22.22 29.20
C TYR A 168 9.16 -21.48 28.57
N PHE A 169 9.46 -20.29 29.07
CA PHE A 169 10.54 -19.41 28.65
C PHE A 169 11.47 -19.19 29.84
N SER A 170 12.48 -20.06 29.98
CA SER A 170 13.45 -20.01 31.07
C SER A 170 14.33 -18.75 31.06
N LYS A 171 14.38 -18.06 29.92
CA LYS A 171 14.94 -16.71 29.75
C LYS A 171 13.98 -15.87 28.91
N PRO A 172 13.83 -14.57 29.21
CA PRO A 172 13.14 -13.66 28.32
C PRO A 172 13.77 -13.70 26.92
N LEU A 173 12.93 -13.65 25.87
CA LEU A 173 13.45 -13.53 24.51
C LEU A 173 14.16 -12.17 24.38
N ASP A 174 15.36 -12.19 23.80
CA ASP A 174 16.11 -10.97 23.54
C ASP A 174 15.42 -10.16 22.41
N PHE A 175 14.94 -8.97 22.76
CA PHE A 175 14.32 -8.06 21.80
C PHE A 175 15.33 -7.50 20.78
N THR A 176 16.61 -7.51 21.11
CA THR A 176 17.70 -7.00 20.26
C THR A 176 18.22 -8.06 19.28
N ASP A 177 17.98 -9.34 19.55
CA ASP A 177 18.36 -10.42 18.65
C ASP A 177 17.44 -10.42 17.43
N THR A 178 17.85 -9.75 16.35
CA THR A 178 17.06 -9.68 15.12
C THR A 178 17.12 -10.94 14.25
N THR A 179 17.90 -11.95 14.64
CA THR A 179 18.13 -13.14 13.80
C THR A 179 16.91 -14.06 13.73
N LYS A 180 16.77 -14.77 12.60
CA LYS A 180 15.67 -15.73 12.38
C LYS A 180 15.93 -17.07 13.10
N SER A 181 17.17 -17.33 13.48
CA SER A 181 17.64 -18.59 14.08
C SER A 181 17.12 -18.82 15.49
N SER A 182 16.80 -17.75 16.24
CA SER A 182 16.43 -17.83 17.65
C SER A 182 14.93 -17.63 17.91
N ARG A 183 14.10 -17.49 16.86
CA ARG A 183 12.70 -17.06 16.99
C ARG A 183 11.73 -17.88 16.12
N GLY A 184 10.43 -17.70 16.38
CA GLY A 184 9.36 -18.37 15.65
C GLY A 184 9.41 -19.89 15.82
N PHE A 185 9.28 -20.65 14.72
CA PHE A 185 9.30 -22.11 14.74
C PHE A 185 10.63 -22.73 15.17
N THR A 186 11.75 -22.00 15.06
CA THR A 186 13.08 -22.49 15.46
C THR A 186 13.23 -22.53 16.98
N HIS A 187 12.53 -21.66 17.71
CA HIS A 187 12.52 -21.69 19.17
C HIS A 187 11.48 -22.71 19.66
N VAL A 188 11.92 -23.82 20.25
CA VAL A 188 11.06 -24.97 20.60
C VAL A 188 9.77 -24.58 21.33
N ALA A 189 9.83 -23.67 22.31
CA ALA A 189 8.63 -23.23 23.04
C ALA A 189 7.66 -22.38 22.17
N ILE A 190 8.19 -21.47 21.34
CA ILE A 190 7.37 -20.62 20.46
C ILE A 190 6.82 -21.45 19.31
N GLY A 191 7.64 -22.29 18.69
CA GLY A 191 7.23 -23.17 17.60
C GLY A 191 6.10 -24.10 18.01
N ARG A 192 6.11 -24.59 19.25
CA ARG A 192 4.99 -25.35 19.82
C ARG A 192 3.71 -24.55 19.95
N LEU A 193 3.79 -23.28 20.35
CA LEU A 193 2.64 -22.37 20.44
C LEU A 193 2.07 -21.98 19.08
N LEU A 194 2.94 -21.83 18.08
CA LEU A 194 2.56 -21.46 16.71
C LEU A 194 2.09 -22.65 15.87
N CYS A 195 2.39 -23.89 16.29
CA CYS A 195 2.00 -25.08 15.56
C CYS A 195 0.49 -25.33 15.73
N PRO A 196 -0.29 -25.42 14.65
CA PRO A 196 -1.69 -25.80 14.73
C PRO A 196 -1.84 -27.16 15.41
N MET A 197 -2.70 -27.24 16.43
CA MET A 197 -2.90 -28.45 17.25
C MET A 197 -3.26 -29.69 16.42
N ASP A 198 -3.96 -29.48 15.29
CA ASP A 198 -4.38 -30.55 14.37
C ASP A 198 -3.19 -31.22 13.65
N LEU A 199 -2.05 -30.53 13.55
CA LEU A 199 -0.83 -31.02 12.92
C LEU A 199 0.13 -31.68 13.93
N CYS A 200 -0.14 -31.61 15.23
CA CYS A 200 0.65 -32.28 16.28
C CYS A 200 0.28 -33.78 16.47
N LYS A 201 -0.47 -34.38 15.54
CA LYS A 201 -0.86 -35.79 15.58
C LYS A 201 0.31 -36.70 15.16
N GLY A 202 1.30 -36.83 16.04
CA GLY A 202 2.36 -37.84 15.88
C GLY A 202 3.51 -37.78 16.91
N SER A 203 3.61 -36.73 17.71
CA SER A 203 4.66 -36.58 18.73
C SER A 203 4.11 -36.77 20.14
N ASP A 204 4.21 -38.00 20.67
CA ASP A 204 3.64 -38.43 21.95
C ASP A 204 4.28 -37.82 23.21
N HIS A 205 5.25 -36.91 23.10
CA HIS A 205 5.95 -36.35 24.27
C HIS A 205 5.57 -34.90 24.65
N SER A 206 4.62 -34.26 23.95
CA SER A 206 4.39 -32.80 24.12
C SER A 206 2.93 -32.36 24.24
N ARG A 207 1.94 -33.23 23.96
CA ARG A 207 0.53 -32.83 23.81
C ARG A 207 -0.09 -32.18 25.04
N ASP A 208 0.22 -32.68 26.24
CA ASP A 208 -0.39 -32.15 27.47
C ASP A 208 0.09 -30.73 27.81
N ARG A 209 1.39 -30.43 27.60
CA ARG A 209 1.94 -29.09 27.86
C ARG A 209 1.53 -28.06 26.83
N THR A 210 1.36 -28.44 25.57
CA THR A 210 0.92 -27.51 24.51
C THR A 210 -0.58 -27.24 24.58
N ARG A 211 -1.40 -28.21 25.01
CA ARG A 211 -2.84 -28.02 25.20
C ARG A 211 -3.15 -27.02 26.32
N ASP A 212 -2.52 -27.20 27.48
CA ASP A 212 -2.69 -26.30 28.62
C ASP A 212 -2.23 -24.87 28.28
N LEU A 213 -1.11 -24.75 27.56
CA LEU A 213 -0.58 -23.46 27.12
C LEU A 213 -1.44 -22.78 26.05
N GLY A 214 -1.92 -23.53 25.06
CA GLY A 214 -2.78 -23.03 24.00
C GLY A 214 -4.13 -22.54 24.52
N GLU A 215 -4.73 -23.26 25.46
CA GLU A 215 -5.97 -22.83 26.14
C GLU A 215 -5.75 -21.56 26.98
N THR A 216 -4.59 -21.44 27.63
CA THR A 216 -4.24 -20.25 28.43
C THR A 216 -4.03 -19.02 27.55
N VAL A 217 -3.35 -19.15 26.41
CA VAL A 217 -3.19 -18.05 25.42
C VAL A 217 -4.53 -17.65 24.83
N ALA A 218 -5.38 -18.63 24.47
CA ALA A 218 -6.72 -18.36 23.94
C ALA A 218 -7.63 -17.67 24.95
N ARG A 219 -7.45 -17.93 26.25
CA ARG A 219 -8.18 -17.26 27.34
C ARG A 219 -7.67 -15.84 27.57
N ALA A 220 -6.35 -15.63 27.54
CA ALA A 220 -5.74 -14.31 27.66
C ALA A 220 -6.11 -13.37 26.49
N ALA A 221 -6.27 -13.91 25.28
CA ALA A 221 -6.70 -13.13 24.11
C ALA A 221 -8.20 -12.75 24.10
N ARG A 222 -9.00 -13.30 25.02
CA ARG A 222 -10.45 -13.02 25.15
C ARG A 222 -10.79 -12.10 26.33
N ALA A 223 -9.80 -11.76 27.17
CA ALA A 223 -9.92 -10.84 28.30
C ALA A 223 -9.47 -9.44 27.89
#